data_AF-A0AAD6NGI6-F1
#
_entry.id   AF-A0AAD6NGI6-F1
#
_cell.length_a   1.000
_cell.length_b   1.000
_cell.length_c   1.000
_cell.angle_alpha   90.00
_cell.angle_beta   90.00
_cell.angle_gamma   90.00
#
_symmetry.space_group_name_H-M   'P 1'
#
loop_
_entity.id
_entity.type
_entity.pdbx_description
1 polymer ?
#
loop_
_entity_poly.entity_id
_entity_poly.type
_entity_poly.pdbx_seq_one_letter_code
_entity_poly.pdbx_strand_id
1 'polypeptide(L)'
;MSAKSQGNNEAHCKPTGYDEESLAKRPVLPFTSGWEPIKFWYRPMAVRKTSVFLLLFDLVVLGLLLAILHPLISLLLRNNELFGPRDIFPPGERTEVRNSTGRLIPRILHQTCANETIPAKWAEAHASCKNAYADFEYKLWTHERSREFIAANYPWFLNYWDNYAFNIQRADAIRYFVLYHFGGIYLDMDTICKEPIPFDHVESVNAPYTAVVRATIPTGVTNSFMISSAGHPAFKAAIHRLPIFYSITRFWAGLFPYWNVMMATGSMYVISLAQLESYIADLRTATWHGADATILLWLEDKPLVWFSLGGLGTICGLYVINCAILVVWMYIRRSVALPGNIKRQVKLA
;
A
#
# COMPACT_ATOMS: atom_id res chain seq x y z
N MET A 1 31.96 -57.23 85.68
CA MET A 1 30.49 -57.32 85.54
C MET A 1 30.03 -56.15 84.69
N SER A 2 29.27 -56.47 83.62
CA SER A 2 28.58 -55.58 82.65
C SER A 2 28.06 -54.25 83.18
N ALA A 3 27.81 -53.20 82.41
CA ALA A 3 28.10 -52.83 81.02
C ALA A 3 27.56 -51.39 80.85
N LYS A 4 28.24 -50.53 80.09
CA LYS A 4 27.68 -49.55 79.12
C LYS A 4 28.80 -48.61 78.69
N SER A 5 29.16 -48.69 77.41
CA SER A 5 30.05 -47.77 76.72
C SER A 5 29.29 -47.20 75.52
N GLN A 6 29.28 -45.87 75.42
CA GLN A 6 28.82 -45.10 74.27
C GLN A 6 29.90 -45.07 73.19
N GLY A 7 29.49 -44.95 71.93
CA GLY A 7 30.31 -44.28 70.91
C GLY A 7 30.25 -44.90 69.51
N ASN A 8 29.57 -44.17 68.62
CA ASN A 8 29.64 -44.15 67.15
C ASN A 8 29.56 -45.45 66.34
N ASN A 9 28.68 -45.45 65.32
CA ASN A 9 29.11 -45.74 63.96
C ASN A 9 28.06 -45.35 62.91
N GLU A 10 28.59 -44.85 61.79
CA GLU A 10 27.93 -44.55 60.53
C GLU A 10 27.14 -45.75 60.00
N ALA A 11 25.93 -45.49 59.50
CA ALA A 11 25.14 -46.49 58.79
C ALA A 11 24.90 -46.05 57.35
N HIS A 12 25.77 -46.52 56.47
CA HIS A 12 25.50 -46.77 55.07
C HIS A 12 24.22 -47.61 54.93
N CYS A 13 23.26 -47.15 54.13
CA CYS A 13 22.11 -47.95 53.72
C CYS A 13 21.97 -47.91 52.18
N LYS A 14 22.12 -49.09 51.57
CA LYS A 14 21.88 -49.44 50.15
C LYS A 14 21.38 -50.90 50.15
N PRO A 15 20.64 -51.36 49.14
CA PRO A 15 19.25 -51.02 48.82
C PRO A 15 18.36 -52.28 48.95
N THR A 16 17.14 -52.15 49.49
CA THR A 16 16.14 -53.22 49.46
C THR A 16 15.27 -53.11 48.22
N GLY A 17 15.00 -54.27 47.62
CA GLY A 17 14.44 -54.48 46.29
C GLY A 17 13.10 -53.83 46.00
N TYR A 18 12.92 -53.61 44.70
CA TYR A 18 11.75 -53.09 44.03
C TYR A 18 10.67 -54.18 43.99
N ASP A 19 9.53 -53.93 44.62
CA ASP A 19 8.40 -54.87 44.71
C ASP A 19 7.39 -54.54 43.59
N GLU A 20 7.49 -55.25 42.45
CA GLU A 20 6.72 -54.97 41.22
C GLU A 20 5.20 -55.23 41.36
N GLU A 21 4.72 -55.80 42.46
CA GLU A 21 3.33 -56.24 42.59
C GLU A 21 2.36 -55.21 43.21
N SER A 22 2.86 -54.04 43.63
CA SER A 22 2.03 -53.02 44.33
C SER A 22 1.41 -51.93 43.45
N LEU A 23 1.63 -51.92 42.13
CA LEU A 23 1.06 -50.93 41.19
C LEU A 23 -0.17 -51.43 40.42
N ALA A 24 -0.59 -52.69 40.55
CA ALA A 24 -1.66 -53.29 39.74
C ALA A 24 -3.10 -53.07 40.26
N LYS A 25 -3.32 -52.26 41.31
CA LYS A 25 -4.66 -52.04 41.90
C LYS A 25 -5.07 -50.57 42.08
N ARG A 26 -4.66 -49.70 41.17
CA ARG A 26 -5.33 -48.38 41.02
C ARG A 26 -6.44 -48.51 39.96
N PRO A 27 -7.67 -48.02 40.21
CA PRO A 27 -8.71 -48.03 39.19
C PRO A 27 -8.23 -47.20 38.01
N VAL A 28 -8.05 -47.87 36.86
CA VAL A 28 -7.82 -47.22 35.58
C VAL A 28 -9.09 -46.46 35.25
N LEU A 29 -9.08 -45.14 35.41
CA LEU A 29 -10.07 -44.27 34.79
C LEU A 29 -10.06 -44.60 33.29
N PRO A 30 -11.21 -44.93 32.66
CA PRO A 30 -11.21 -45.20 31.24
C PRO A 30 -10.84 -43.90 30.52
N PHE A 31 -9.59 -43.82 30.05
CA PHE A 31 -9.20 -42.88 29.01
C PHE A 31 -9.85 -43.36 27.72
N THR A 32 -11.17 -43.18 27.65
CA THR A 32 -11.84 -43.15 26.36
C THR A 32 -11.28 -41.94 25.65
N SER A 33 -10.54 -42.18 24.56
CA SER A 33 -10.15 -41.18 23.60
C SER A 33 -11.41 -40.62 22.94
N GLY A 34 -12.12 -39.78 23.66
CA GLY A 34 -13.26 -38.99 23.18
C GLY A 34 -12.80 -37.79 22.38
N TRP A 35 -11.77 -37.94 21.55
CA TRP A 35 -11.59 -37.07 20.40
C TRP A 35 -12.33 -37.75 19.25
N GLU A 36 -13.65 -37.62 19.22
CA GLU A 36 -14.33 -37.74 17.92
C GLU A 36 -13.76 -36.61 17.05
N PRO A 37 -13.21 -36.91 15.86
CA PRO A 37 -12.90 -35.85 14.91
C PRO A 37 -14.22 -35.10 14.72
N ILE A 38 -14.21 -33.79 14.99
CA ILE A 38 -15.42 -32.99 14.89
C ILE A 38 -15.96 -33.24 13.48
N LYS A 39 -17.08 -33.97 13.38
CA LYS A 39 -17.87 -34.15 12.15
C LYS A 39 -18.53 -32.81 11.77
N PHE A 40 -17.75 -31.73 11.80
CA PHE A 40 -18.13 -30.34 11.63
C PHE A 40 -18.34 -30.00 10.17
N TRP A 41 -17.62 -30.70 9.29
CA TRP A 41 -17.45 -30.28 7.90
C TRP A 41 -18.59 -30.67 6.96
N TYR A 42 -19.53 -31.53 7.38
CA TYR A 42 -20.58 -32.04 6.49
C TYR A 42 -21.92 -32.25 7.21
N ARG A 43 -22.49 -31.20 7.82
CA ARG A 43 -23.94 -31.15 8.00
C ARG A 43 -24.51 -30.16 6.99
N PRO A 44 -25.35 -30.59 6.03
CA PRO A 44 -26.03 -29.65 5.14
C PRO A 44 -26.83 -28.69 6.00
N MET A 45 -26.52 -27.39 5.90
CA MET A 45 -27.18 -26.34 6.65
C MET A 45 -28.67 -26.37 6.32
N ALA A 46 -29.49 -26.82 7.27
CA ALA A 46 -30.92 -26.58 7.21
C ALA A 46 -31.13 -25.06 7.17
N VAL A 47 -31.67 -24.57 6.05
CA VAL A 47 -31.92 -23.15 5.80
C VAL A 47 -32.74 -22.57 6.95
N ARG A 48 -32.06 -21.84 7.85
CA ARG A 48 -32.65 -21.16 9.00
C ARG A 48 -32.48 -19.65 8.80
N LYS A 49 -33.23 -18.85 9.57
CA LYS A 49 -33.14 -17.37 9.59
C LYS A 49 -31.69 -16.83 9.61
N THR A 50 -30.75 -17.59 10.19
CA THR A 50 -29.31 -17.31 10.19
C THR A 50 -28.68 -17.29 8.80
N SER A 51 -29.08 -18.19 7.89
CA SER A 51 -28.58 -18.22 6.50
C SER A 51 -29.02 -16.98 5.72
N VAL A 52 -30.24 -16.49 5.96
CA VAL A 52 -30.73 -15.23 5.35
C VAL A 52 -29.93 -14.03 5.86
N PHE A 53 -29.61 -14.00 7.16
CA PHE A 53 -28.78 -12.92 7.72
C PHE A 53 -27.35 -12.93 7.15
N LEU A 54 -26.72 -14.10 7.01
CA LEU A 54 -25.39 -14.22 6.39
C LEU A 54 -25.42 -13.78 4.94
N LEU A 55 -26.44 -14.16 4.16
CA LEU A 55 -26.59 -13.71 2.77
C LEU A 55 -26.77 -12.19 2.68
N LEU A 56 -27.56 -11.58 3.55
CA LEU A 56 -27.70 -10.12 3.59
C LEU A 56 -26.39 -9.43 3.96
N PHE A 57 -25.64 -9.98 4.93
CA PHE A 57 -24.31 -9.50 5.28
C PHE A 57 -23.35 -9.58 4.09
N ASP A 58 -23.31 -10.72 3.40
CA ASP A 58 -22.48 -10.92 2.21
C ASP A 58 -22.84 -9.94 1.09
N LEU A 59 -24.13 -9.66 0.87
CA LEU A 59 -24.59 -8.67 -0.11
C LEU A 59 -24.14 -7.24 0.24
N VAL A 60 -24.15 -6.87 1.53
CA VAL A 60 -23.63 -5.57 1.99
C VAL A 60 -22.13 -5.49 1.79
N VAL A 61 -21.38 -6.54 2.16
CA VAL A 61 -19.92 -6.60 1.97
C VAL A 61 -19.57 -6.53 0.49
N LEU A 62 -20.29 -7.25 -0.37
CA LEU A 62 -20.10 -7.20 -1.82
C LEU A 62 -20.42 -5.82 -2.40
N GLY A 63 -21.51 -5.18 -1.95
CA GLY A 63 -21.86 -3.81 -2.34
C GLY A 63 -20.80 -2.78 -1.94
N LEU A 64 -20.26 -2.89 -0.72
CA LEU A 64 -19.16 -2.04 -0.26
C LEU A 64 -17.87 -2.28 -1.04
N LEU A 65 -17.52 -3.54 -1.31
CA LEU A 65 -16.37 -3.91 -2.15
C LEU A 65 -16.50 -3.32 -3.55
N LEU A 66 -17.67 -3.46 -4.18
CA LEU A 66 -17.95 -2.88 -5.49
C LEU A 66 -17.85 -1.35 -5.45
N ALA A 67 -18.37 -0.68 -4.42
CA ALA A 67 -18.26 0.77 -4.28
C ALA A 67 -16.80 1.23 -4.12
N ILE A 68 -15.99 0.51 -3.33
CA ILE A 68 -14.57 0.82 -3.11
C ILE A 68 -13.73 0.53 -4.36
N LEU A 69 -14.02 -0.57 -5.07
CA LEU A 69 -13.27 -0.99 -6.25
C LEU A 69 -13.77 -0.36 -7.55
N HIS A 70 -14.95 0.29 -7.56
CA HIS A 70 -15.52 0.93 -8.75
C HIS A 70 -14.55 1.89 -9.47
N PRO A 71 -13.79 2.76 -8.77
CA PRO A 71 -12.81 3.61 -9.43
C PRO A 71 -11.71 2.79 -10.13
N LEU A 72 -11.21 1.72 -9.49
CA LEU A 72 -10.19 0.85 -10.06
C LEU A 72 -10.72 0.05 -11.26
N ILE A 73 -11.93 -0.49 -11.17
CA ILE A 73 -12.60 -1.20 -12.26
C ILE A 73 -12.85 -0.25 -13.44
N SER A 74 -13.27 0.99 -13.16
CA SER A 74 -13.45 2.02 -14.19
C SER A 74 -12.13 2.38 -14.87
N LEU A 75 -11.05 2.50 -14.09
CA LEU A 75 -9.70 2.74 -14.62
C LEU A 75 -9.26 1.60 -15.53
N LEU A 76 -9.54 0.35 -15.14
CA LEU A 76 -9.13 -0.85 -15.88
C LEU A 76 -9.94 -1.04 -17.17
N LEU A 77 -11.24 -0.77 -17.15
CA LEU A 77 -12.13 -0.95 -18.31
C LEU A 77 -12.15 0.23 -19.27
N ARG A 78 -11.97 1.44 -18.75
CA ARG A 78 -12.03 2.69 -19.53
C ARG A 78 -10.65 3.35 -19.63
N ASN A 79 -9.57 2.58 -19.42
CA ASN A 79 -8.20 3.12 -19.44
C ASN A 79 -7.92 3.89 -20.73
N ASN A 80 -8.27 3.30 -21.88
CA ASN A 80 -8.06 3.92 -23.19
C ASN A 80 -9.00 5.11 -23.47
N GLU A 81 -10.17 5.19 -22.82
CA GLU A 81 -11.05 6.35 -22.95
C GLU A 81 -10.60 7.51 -22.05
N LEU A 82 -10.17 7.20 -20.83
CA LEU A 82 -9.73 8.15 -19.80
C LEU A 82 -8.30 8.66 -20.07
N PHE A 83 -7.39 7.75 -20.46
CA PHE A 83 -5.95 7.99 -20.63
C PHE A 83 -5.45 7.73 -22.05
N GLY A 84 -6.33 7.46 -23.03
CA GLY A 84 -5.92 7.38 -24.43
C GLY A 84 -5.35 8.73 -24.90
N PRO A 85 -4.37 8.73 -25.83
CA PRO A 85 -3.83 9.97 -26.39
C PRO A 85 -4.96 10.77 -27.02
N ARG A 86 -5.31 11.91 -26.41
CA ARG A 86 -6.27 12.85 -26.96
C ARG A 86 -5.50 14.00 -27.60
N ASP A 87 -5.74 14.20 -28.89
CA ASP A 87 -5.47 15.49 -29.54
C ASP A 87 -6.50 16.48 -29.00
N ILE A 88 -6.10 17.31 -28.04
CA ILE A 88 -6.99 18.29 -27.41
C ILE A 88 -6.69 19.63 -28.06
N PHE A 89 -7.65 20.27 -28.76
CA PHE A 89 -8.07 21.68 -28.54
C PHE A 89 -9.28 22.06 -29.43
N PRO A 90 -10.43 22.42 -28.84
CA PRO A 90 -11.28 23.51 -29.31
C PRO A 90 -10.80 24.86 -28.71
N PRO A 91 -10.99 26.00 -29.41
CA PRO A 91 -10.44 27.29 -28.98
C PRO A 91 -11.32 28.00 -27.96
N GLY A 92 -10.75 28.38 -26.81
CA GLY A 92 -11.24 29.52 -26.03
C GLY A 92 -11.31 29.32 -24.52
N GLU A 93 -10.29 29.80 -23.80
CA GLU A 93 -10.37 30.99 -22.91
C GLU A 93 -8.99 31.22 -22.27
N ARG A 94 -8.49 32.46 -22.35
CA ARG A 94 -7.13 32.84 -21.93
C ARG A 94 -7.14 33.34 -20.48
N THR A 95 -6.28 32.78 -19.63
CA THR A 95 -5.84 33.43 -18.38
C THR A 95 -4.32 33.53 -18.41
N GLU A 96 -3.80 34.74 -18.50
CA GLU A 96 -2.37 34.99 -18.68
C GLU A 96 -1.62 34.92 -17.35
N VAL A 97 -0.91 33.82 -17.11
CA VAL A 97 0.18 33.75 -16.13
C VAL A 97 1.49 33.62 -16.91
N ARG A 98 1.97 34.72 -17.50
CA ARG A 98 3.29 34.76 -18.14
C ARG A 98 4.32 35.31 -17.16
N ASN A 99 5.44 34.60 -17.00
CA ASN A 99 6.61 35.13 -16.28
C ASN A 99 7.22 36.30 -17.08
N SER A 100 8.11 37.07 -16.44
CA SER A 100 8.82 38.23 -17.03
C SER A 100 9.62 37.92 -18.31
N THR A 101 9.88 36.63 -18.60
CA THR A 101 10.54 36.12 -19.82
C THR A 101 9.57 35.66 -20.90
N GLY A 102 8.26 35.74 -20.68
CA GLY A 102 7.22 35.24 -21.58
C GLY A 102 7.05 33.71 -21.58
N ARG A 103 7.84 32.97 -20.79
CA ARG A 103 7.78 31.50 -20.67
C ARG A 103 6.86 31.06 -19.52
N LEU A 104 6.08 30.02 -19.76
CA LEU A 104 5.16 29.42 -18.81
C LEU A 104 5.88 28.39 -17.89
N ILE A 105 6.85 27.67 -18.43
CA ILE A 105 7.64 26.65 -17.73
C ILE A 105 9.07 27.18 -17.51
N PRO A 106 9.47 27.43 -16.25
CA PRO A 106 10.83 27.86 -15.92
C PRO A 106 11.90 26.86 -16.36
N ARG A 107 13.07 27.35 -16.81
CA ARG A 107 14.18 26.49 -17.26
C ARG A 107 15.04 26.06 -16.08
N ILE A 108 14.46 25.20 -15.26
CA ILE A 108 15.09 24.64 -14.06
C ILE A 108 15.04 23.11 -14.14
N LEU A 109 16.19 22.46 -14.04
CA LEU A 109 16.33 21.02 -13.90
C LEU A 109 16.48 20.65 -12.42
N HIS A 110 15.54 19.86 -11.92
CA HIS A 110 15.54 19.32 -10.57
C HIS A 110 15.90 17.83 -10.58
N GLN A 111 16.82 17.43 -9.71
CA GLN A 111 17.11 16.03 -9.42
C GLN A 111 17.28 15.85 -7.92
N THR A 112 16.98 14.66 -7.40
CA THR A 112 17.17 14.32 -5.98
C THR A 112 18.31 13.34 -5.78
N CYS A 113 19.09 13.52 -4.71
CA CYS A 113 20.07 12.55 -4.25
C CYS A 113 20.07 12.52 -2.72
N ALA A 114 20.69 11.51 -2.11
CA ALA A 114 20.84 11.47 -0.67
C ALA A 114 21.67 12.67 -0.15
N ASN A 115 22.75 12.99 -0.87
CA ASN A 115 23.71 14.06 -0.55
C ASN A 115 24.32 14.63 -1.85
N GLU A 116 25.30 15.52 -1.73
CA GLU A 116 25.98 16.14 -2.88
C GLU A 116 26.84 15.15 -3.70
N THR A 117 27.19 14.00 -3.12
CA THR A 117 28.03 13.00 -3.77
C THR A 117 27.18 12.07 -4.63
N ILE A 118 27.26 12.25 -5.95
CA ILE A 118 26.54 11.40 -6.91
C ILE A 118 27.18 10.00 -6.95
N PRO A 119 26.42 8.92 -6.70
CA PRO A 119 26.93 7.55 -6.84
C PRO A 119 27.45 7.25 -8.24
N ALA A 120 28.56 6.51 -8.34
CA ALA A 120 29.22 6.20 -9.60
C ALA A 120 28.29 5.56 -10.65
N LYS A 121 27.36 4.70 -10.22
CA LYS A 121 26.36 4.06 -11.08
C LYS A 121 25.39 5.04 -11.77
N TRP A 122 25.28 6.28 -11.26
CA TRP A 122 24.42 7.32 -11.81
C TRP A 122 25.22 8.49 -12.40
N ALA A 123 26.56 8.44 -12.36
CA ALA A 123 27.40 9.53 -12.82
C ALA A 123 27.21 9.81 -14.32
N GLU A 124 27.07 8.76 -15.14
CA GLU A 124 26.80 8.88 -16.58
C GLU A 124 25.42 9.51 -16.84
N ALA A 125 24.37 8.99 -16.19
CA ALA A 125 23.01 9.51 -16.26
C ALA A 125 22.94 10.99 -15.86
N HIS A 126 23.50 11.33 -14.70
CA HIS A 126 23.61 12.69 -14.20
C HIS A 126 24.31 13.63 -15.18
N ALA A 127 25.49 13.24 -15.69
CA ALA A 127 26.24 14.03 -16.65
C ALA A 127 25.47 14.23 -17.96
N SER A 128 24.80 13.18 -18.46
CA SER A 128 24.00 13.26 -19.69
C SER A 128 22.88 14.30 -19.58
N CYS A 129 22.18 14.36 -18.43
CA CYS A 129 21.13 15.35 -18.20
C CYS A 129 21.65 16.76 -17.96
N LYS A 130 22.77 16.91 -17.24
CA LYS A 130 23.44 18.20 -17.13
C LYS A 130 23.90 18.75 -18.49
N ASN A 131 24.33 17.88 -19.40
CA ASN A 131 24.73 18.28 -20.75
C ASN A 131 23.51 18.61 -21.63
N ALA A 132 22.48 17.76 -21.62
CA ALA A 132 21.25 17.98 -22.40
C ALA A 132 20.48 19.24 -21.97
N TYR A 133 20.58 19.62 -20.69
CA TYR A 133 19.92 20.80 -20.13
C TYR A 133 20.95 21.84 -19.63
N ALA A 134 22.06 22.02 -20.34
CA ALA A 134 23.14 22.92 -19.93
C ALA A 134 22.69 24.39 -19.74
N ASP A 135 21.68 24.82 -20.50
CA ASP A 135 21.11 26.17 -20.43
C ASP A 135 20.07 26.34 -19.29
N PHE A 136 19.81 25.29 -18.51
CA PHE A 136 18.85 25.31 -17.42
C PHE A 136 19.57 25.55 -16.10
N GLU A 137 18.90 26.23 -15.17
CA GLU A 137 19.35 26.26 -13.79
C GLU A 137 19.28 24.83 -13.22
N TYR A 138 20.39 24.33 -12.69
CA TYR A 138 20.42 23.01 -12.08
C TYR A 138 20.24 23.09 -10.55
N LYS A 139 19.24 22.39 -10.02
CA LYS A 139 19.00 22.25 -8.58
C LYS A 139 19.08 20.80 -8.14
N LEU A 140 20.10 20.49 -7.34
CA LEU A 140 20.22 19.21 -6.64
C LEU A 140 19.56 19.30 -5.26
N TRP A 141 18.55 18.45 -5.06
CA TRP A 141 17.80 18.32 -3.82
C TRP A 141 18.36 17.17 -2.98
N THR A 142 19.22 17.50 -2.01
CA THR A 142 19.72 16.57 -1.01
C THR A 142 18.71 16.36 0.11
N HIS A 143 18.90 15.36 0.97
CA HIS A 143 18.03 15.18 2.14
C HIS A 143 17.95 16.45 3.01
N GLU A 144 19.09 17.09 3.26
CA GLU A 144 19.20 18.31 4.06
C GLU A 144 18.49 19.49 3.39
N ARG A 145 18.87 19.83 2.15
CA ARG A 145 18.25 20.93 1.39
C ARG A 145 16.74 20.75 1.22
N SER A 146 16.30 19.52 0.99
CA SER A 146 14.87 19.21 0.86
C SER A 146 14.13 19.47 2.16
N ARG A 147 14.68 19.03 3.30
CA ARG A 147 14.06 19.25 4.61
C ARG A 147 14.03 20.74 4.95
N GLU A 148 15.11 21.47 4.72
CA GLU A 148 15.18 22.92 4.93
C GLU A 148 14.14 23.67 4.10
N PHE A 149 14.02 23.31 2.81
CA PHE A 149 13.03 23.88 1.91
C PHE A 149 11.60 23.64 2.39
N ILE A 150 11.29 22.42 2.84
CA ILE A 150 9.98 22.09 3.41
C ILE A 150 9.74 22.87 4.71
N ALA A 151 10.73 22.95 5.61
CA ALA A 151 10.59 23.69 6.86
C ALA A 151 10.34 25.18 6.63
N ALA A 152 11.01 25.79 5.63
CA ALA A 152 10.89 27.20 5.32
C ALA A 152 9.58 27.56 4.59
N ASN A 153 9.16 26.74 3.62
CA ASN A 153 8.06 27.08 2.70
C ASN A 153 6.75 26.34 2.99
N TYR A 154 6.83 25.17 3.63
CA TYR A 154 5.68 24.29 3.90
C TYR A 154 5.75 23.70 5.33
N PRO A 155 5.90 24.55 6.38
CA PRO A 155 6.12 24.08 7.75
C PRO A 155 5.01 23.14 8.26
N TRP A 156 3.79 23.30 7.76
CA TRP A 156 2.65 22.42 8.07
C TRP A 156 2.89 20.96 7.67
N PHE A 157 3.77 20.69 6.71
CA PHE A 157 4.08 19.35 6.22
C PHE A 157 5.28 18.71 6.94
N LEU A 158 6.05 19.47 7.70
CA LEU A 158 7.32 19.03 8.27
C LEU A 158 7.18 17.79 9.19
N ASN A 159 6.09 17.70 9.95
CA ASN A 159 5.81 16.53 10.78
C ASN A 159 5.64 15.25 9.95
N TYR A 160 4.94 15.32 8.81
CA TYR A 160 4.79 14.18 7.90
C TYR A 160 6.12 13.82 7.25
N TRP A 161 6.86 14.84 6.81
CA TRP A 161 8.18 14.70 6.19
C TRP A 161 9.17 13.95 7.09
N ASP A 162 9.30 14.38 8.34
CA ASP A 162 10.23 13.78 9.30
C ASP A 162 9.81 12.35 9.65
N ASN A 163 8.51 12.07 9.68
CA ASN A 163 7.97 10.77 10.04
C ASN A 163 7.83 9.78 8.87
N TYR A 164 8.17 10.11 7.63
CA TYR A 164 8.21 9.12 6.56
C TYR A 164 9.10 7.93 6.91
N ALA A 165 8.61 6.72 6.63
CA ALA A 165 9.31 5.48 7.01
C ALA A 165 10.57 5.26 6.18
N PHE A 166 10.55 5.69 4.91
CA PHE A 166 11.64 5.45 3.97
C PHE A 166 12.11 6.76 3.31
N ASN A 167 13.43 6.90 3.09
CA ASN A 167 14.01 8.07 2.41
C ASN A 167 13.47 8.27 1.00
N ILE A 168 13.16 7.17 0.28
CA ILE A 168 12.55 7.25 -1.04
C ILE A 168 11.20 7.99 -1.03
N GLN A 169 10.42 7.91 0.06
CA GLN A 169 9.18 8.67 0.18
C GLN A 169 9.42 10.18 0.24
N ARG A 170 10.53 10.61 0.85
CA ARG A 170 10.94 12.02 0.89
C ARG A 170 11.38 12.51 -0.50
N ALA A 171 12.14 11.68 -1.23
CA ALA A 171 12.53 11.95 -2.61
C ALA A 171 11.33 11.97 -3.58
N ASP A 172 10.34 11.11 -3.34
CA ASP A 172 9.06 11.11 -4.06
C ASP A 172 8.18 12.31 -3.69
N ALA A 173 8.17 12.76 -2.43
CA ALA A 173 7.36 13.90 -2.01
C ALA A 173 7.94 15.23 -2.54
N ILE A 174 9.26 15.43 -2.40
CA ILE A 174 9.91 16.73 -2.69
C ILE A 174 9.71 17.17 -4.14
N ARG A 175 9.72 16.23 -5.09
CA ARG A 175 9.48 16.52 -6.52
C ARG A 175 8.14 17.23 -6.77
N TYR A 176 7.10 16.92 -5.99
CA TYR A 176 5.81 17.65 -6.11
C TYR A 176 5.93 19.07 -5.59
N PHE A 177 6.58 19.26 -4.44
CA PHE A 177 6.75 20.59 -3.84
C PHE A 177 7.61 21.52 -4.68
N VAL A 178 8.72 21.01 -5.23
CA VAL A 178 9.65 21.85 -6.01
C VAL A 178 9.06 22.21 -7.37
N LEU A 179 8.33 21.30 -8.02
CA LEU A 179 7.60 21.60 -9.25
C LEU A 179 6.43 22.56 -9.01
N TYR A 180 5.70 22.44 -7.89
CA TYR A 180 4.68 23.42 -7.55
C TYR A 180 5.29 24.80 -7.27
N HIS A 181 6.41 24.86 -6.54
CA HIS A 181 7.00 26.12 -6.10
C HIS A 181 7.77 26.84 -7.21
N PHE A 182 8.63 26.11 -7.92
CA PHE A 182 9.53 26.67 -8.93
C PHE A 182 9.09 26.40 -10.36
N GLY A 183 8.22 25.40 -10.61
CA GLY A 183 8.01 24.86 -11.95
C GLY A 183 9.25 24.09 -12.45
N GLY A 184 9.39 23.98 -13.76
CA GLY A 184 10.54 23.35 -14.41
C GLY A 184 10.37 21.86 -14.69
N ILE A 185 11.49 21.15 -14.77
CA ILE A 185 11.55 19.72 -15.07
C ILE A 185 12.20 18.96 -13.92
N TYR A 186 11.58 17.86 -13.52
CA TYR A 186 12.12 16.89 -12.59
C TYR A 186 12.46 15.59 -13.34
N LEU A 187 13.66 15.08 -13.11
CA LEU A 187 14.14 13.79 -13.63
C LEU A 187 14.78 12.98 -12.50
N ASP A 188 14.50 11.68 -12.45
CA ASP A 188 15.23 10.78 -11.55
C ASP A 188 16.72 10.73 -11.92
N MET A 189 17.57 10.49 -10.91
CA MET A 189 19.03 10.56 -11.02
C MET A 189 19.63 9.50 -11.96
N ASP A 190 18.89 8.41 -12.21
CA ASP A 190 19.26 7.31 -13.10
C ASP A 190 18.70 7.47 -14.52
N THR A 191 18.15 8.64 -14.86
CA THR A 191 17.66 8.93 -16.21
C THR A 191 18.81 9.34 -17.13
N ILE A 192 18.92 8.68 -18.28
CA ILE A 192 19.84 9.10 -19.36
C ILE A 192 19.12 10.11 -20.25
N CYS A 193 19.69 11.31 -20.38
CA CYS A 193 19.20 12.35 -21.27
C CYS A 193 20.04 12.40 -22.53
N LYS A 194 19.39 12.25 -23.69
CA LYS A 194 20.04 12.39 -25.00
C LYS A 194 19.95 13.80 -25.53
N GLU A 195 18.75 14.37 -25.48
CA GLU A 195 18.44 15.70 -26.02
C GLU A 195 17.42 16.41 -25.12
N PRO A 196 17.42 17.76 -25.10
CA PRO A 196 16.40 18.51 -24.41
C PRO A 196 15.02 18.32 -25.06
N ILE A 197 13.97 18.33 -24.23
CA ILE A 197 12.58 18.33 -24.72
C ILE A 197 12.32 19.63 -25.50
N PRO A 198 11.54 19.59 -26.60
CA PRO A 198 11.12 20.78 -27.32
C PRO A 198 10.05 21.54 -26.50
N PHE A 199 10.48 22.28 -25.47
CA PHE A 199 9.57 23.03 -24.59
C PHE A 199 8.71 24.04 -25.34
N ASP A 200 9.14 24.57 -26.49
CA ASP A 200 8.31 25.47 -27.29
C ASP A 200 7.03 24.77 -27.77
N HIS A 201 7.07 23.46 -28.03
CA HIS A 201 5.88 22.66 -28.32
C HIS A 201 5.04 22.43 -27.05
N VAL A 202 5.67 22.19 -25.91
CA VAL A 202 4.98 21.99 -24.62
C VAL A 202 4.26 23.28 -24.18
N GLU A 203 4.88 24.43 -24.38
CA GLU A 203 4.38 25.76 -24.02
C GLU A 203 3.46 26.37 -25.11
N SER A 204 3.38 25.76 -26.31
CA SER A 204 2.46 26.19 -27.38
C SER A 204 0.99 26.03 -27.00
N VAL A 205 0.73 25.20 -25.99
CA VAL A 205 -0.57 25.03 -25.37
C VAL A 205 -0.96 26.32 -24.67
N ASN A 206 -1.96 27.02 -25.21
CA ASN A 206 -2.48 28.26 -24.66
C ASN A 206 -3.35 28.01 -23.42
N ALA A 207 -2.72 27.52 -22.35
CA ALA A 207 -3.32 27.26 -21.05
C ALA A 207 -2.65 28.11 -19.96
N PRO A 208 -3.39 28.48 -18.89
CA PRO A 208 -2.82 29.21 -17.75
C PRO A 208 -1.77 28.39 -16.98
N TYR A 209 -1.85 27.06 -17.09
CA TYR A 209 -0.94 26.12 -16.49
C TYR A 209 -0.71 24.95 -17.45
N THR A 210 0.53 24.50 -17.52
CA THR A 210 0.94 23.30 -18.26
C THR A 210 1.70 22.37 -17.34
N ALA A 211 1.42 21.06 -17.44
CA ALA A 211 2.22 19.99 -16.88
C ALA A 211 2.41 18.89 -17.93
N VAL A 212 3.47 18.11 -17.79
CA VAL A 212 3.69 16.89 -18.57
C VAL A 212 4.18 15.81 -17.63
N VAL A 213 3.56 14.65 -17.70
CA VAL A 213 3.99 13.45 -16.96
C VAL A 213 4.05 12.29 -17.93
N ARG A 214 4.95 11.34 -17.68
CA ARG A 214 5.10 10.17 -18.56
C ARG A 214 4.07 9.10 -18.21
N ALA A 215 3.35 8.59 -19.21
CA ALA A 215 2.42 7.48 -19.05
C ALA A 215 3.15 6.15 -18.76
N THR A 216 2.52 5.27 -18.00
CA THR A 216 3.02 3.95 -17.58
C THR A 216 1.87 2.94 -17.66
N ILE A 217 2.10 1.83 -18.34
CA ILE A 217 1.12 0.74 -18.47
C ILE A 217 1.47 -0.32 -17.40
N PRO A 218 0.49 -0.91 -16.69
CA PRO A 218 -0.97 -0.72 -16.81
C PRO A 218 -1.53 0.38 -15.91
N THR A 219 -0.72 0.97 -15.02
CA THR A 219 -1.26 1.63 -13.83
C THR A 219 -1.48 3.14 -13.98
N GLY A 220 -0.96 3.83 -15.00
CA GLY A 220 -1.30 5.23 -15.30
C GLY A 220 -0.09 6.10 -15.66
N VAL A 221 0.56 6.76 -14.70
CA VAL A 221 1.67 7.71 -14.94
C VAL A 221 2.83 7.49 -13.96
N THR A 222 4.07 7.77 -14.39
CA THR A 222 5.25 7.73 -13.54
C THR A 222 5.55 9.09 -12.92
N ASN A 223 6.09 9.08 -11.71
CA ASN A 223 6.61 10.26 -11.02
C ASN A 223 8.11 10.49 -11.29
N SER A 224 8.76 9.65 -12.11
CA SER A 224 10.20 9.73 -12.43
C SER A 224 10.56 10.81 -13.45
N PHE A 225 9.57 11.29 -14.20
CA PHE A 225 9.68 12.34 -15.21
C PHE A 225 8.47 13.24 -15.11
N MET A 226 8.68 14.51 -14.78
CA MET A 226 7.60 15.47 -14.65
C MET A 226 8.05 16.87 -15.07
N ILE A 227 7.20 17.56 -15.82
CA ILE A 227 7.36 18.96 -16.18
C ILE A 227 6.17 19.72 -15.64
N SER A 228 6.39 20.93 -15.12
CA SER A 228 5.29 21.78 -14.67
C SER A 228 5.61 23.26 -14.80
N SER A 229 4.61 24.04 -15.12
CA SER A 229 4.53 25.45 -14.75
C SER A 229 4.51 25.61 -13.22
N ALA A 230 5.04 26.71 -12.72
CA ALA A 230 4.95 27.03 -11.29
C ALA A 230 3.49 27.29 -10.89
N GLY A 231 3.11 26.91 -9.68
CA GLY A 231 1.77 27.11 -9.14
C GLY A 231 0.69 26.19 -9.71
N HIS A 232 1.06 25.15 -10.47
CA HIS A 232 0.10 24.29 -11.17
C HIS A 232 -0.92 23.64 -10.20
N PRO A 233 -2.25 23.77 -10.44
CA PRO A 233 -3.30 23.28 -9.53
C PRO A 233 -3.21 21.80 -9.21
N ALA A 234 -2.83 20.95 -10.17
CA ALA A 234 -2.66 19.52 -9.94
C ALA A 234 -1.57 19.21 -8.90
N PHE A 235 -0.41 19.88 -8.96
CA PHE A 235 0.65 19.68 -7.96
C PHE A 235 0.27 20.27 -6.60
N LYS A 236 -0.50 21.36 -6.57
CA LYS A 236 -1.12 21.86 -5.34
C LYS A 236 -2.01 20.80 -4.71
N ALA A 237 -2.94 20.23 -5.49
CA ALA A 237 -3.85 19.19 -5.03
C ALA A 237 -3.09 17.95 -4.55
N ALA A 238 -2.03 17.57 -5.26
CA ALA A 238 -1.13 16.51 -4.85
C ALA A 238 -0.59 16.78 -3.44
N ILE A 239 0.17 17.85 -3.27
CA ILE A 239 0.80 18.20 -1.99
C ILE A 239 -0.19 18.13 -0.81
N HIS A 240 -1.42 18.62 -0.98
CA HIS A 240 -2.44 18.60 0.07
C HIS A 240 -3.01 17.20 0.38
N ARG A 241 -2.89 16.23 -0.54
CA ARG A 241 -3.31 14.84 -0.34
C ARG A 241 -2.24 13.96 0.30
N LEU A 242 -0.96 14.34 0.24
CA LEU A 242 0.14 13.56 0.84
C LEU A 242 -0.13 13.14 2.31
N PRO A 243 -0.68 13.99 3.20
CA PRO A 243 -1.02 13.60 4.57
C PRO A 243 -2.02 12.44 4.66
N ILE A 244 -3.03 12.42 3.78
CA ILE A 244 -4.05 11.36 3.75
C ILE A 244 -3.39 10.04 3.38
N PHE A 245 -2.59 10.05 2.30
CA PHE A 245 -1.88 8.86 1.83
C PHE A 245 -0.86 8.37 2.85
N TYR A 246 -0.10 9.26 3.48
CA TYR A 246 0.75 8.90 4.61
C TYR A 246 -0.03 8.18 5.72
N SER A 247 -1.17 8.72 6.14
CA SER A 247 -1.95 8.13 7.25
C SER A 247 -2.50 6.75 6.93
N ILE A 248 -3.00 6.52 5.70
CA ILE A 248 -3.59 5.23 5.31
C ILE A 248 -2.54 4.17 4.95
N THR A 249 -1.33 4.55 4.54
CA THR A 249 -0.31 3.56 4.15
C THR A 249 0.67 3.23 5.28
N ARG A 250 0.87 4.13 6.25
CA ARG A 250 1.88 3.98 7.32
C ARG A 250 1.77 2.67 8.08
N PHE A 251 0.55 2.19 8.34
CA PHE A 251 0.37 0.97 9.13
C PHE A 251 0.88 -0.30 8.42
N TRP A 252 0.93 -0.29 7.08
CA TRP A 252 1.52 -1.36 6.28
C TRP A 252 3.03 -1.21 6.07
N ALA A 253 3.66 -0.11 6.52
CA ALA A 253 5.05 0.19 6.18
C ALA A 253 6.04 -0.94 6.55
N GLY A 254 5.79 -1.65 7.66
CA GLY A 254 6.59 -2.82 8.06
C GLY A 254 6.25 -4.12 7.33
N LEU A 255 5.00 -4.31 6.91
CA LEU A 255 4.53 -5.55 6.27
C LEU A 255 4.74 -5.54 4.76
N PHE A 256 4.51 -4.39 4.12
CA PHE A 256 4.55 -4.21 2.66
C PHE A 256 5.28 -2.89 2.31
N PRO A 257 6.61 -2.82 2.49
CA PRO A 257 7.37 -1.58 2.31
C PRO A 257 7.25 -0.99 0.90
N TYR A 258 7.31 -1.86 -0.13
CA TYR A 258 7.15 -1.45 -1.53
C TYR A 258 5.80 -0.78 -1.80
N TRP A 259 4.70 -1.42 -1.37
CA TRP A 259 3.34 -0.89 -1.53
C TRP A 259 3.15 0.42 -0.78
N ASN A 260 3.69 0.51 0.44
CA ASN A 260 3.66 1.76 1.20
C ASN A 260 4.38 2.89 0.46
N VAL A 261 5.55 2.67 -0.13
CA VAL A 261 6.26 3.71 -0.92
C VAL A 261 5.43 4.12 -2.13
N MET A 262 5.00 3.15 -2.94
CA MET A 262 4.28 3.43 -4.19
C MET A 262 2.94 4.15 -3.97
N MET A 263 2.18 3.80 -2.93
CA MET A 263 0.91 4.45 -2.63
C MET A 263 1.03 5.72 -1.81
N ALA A 264 2.05 5.88 -0.95
CA ALA A 264 2.16 7.08 -0.12
C ALA A 264 2.56 8.31 -0.94
N THR A 265 3.52 8.11 -1.85
CA THR A 265 4.23 9.20 -2.52
C THR A 265 4.65 8.86 -3.96
N GLY A 266 4.71 7.58 -4.31
CA GLY A 266 5.21 7.09 -5.61
C GLY A 266 4.23 7.22 -6.78
N SER A 267 4.42 6.39 -7.81
CA SER A 267 3.60 6.41 -9.03
C SER A 267 2.12 6.14 -8.78
N MET A 268 1.75 5.18 -7.91
CA MET A 268 0.34 4.91 -7.56
C MET A 268 -0.34 6.08 -6.85
N TYR A 269 0.43 6.89 -6.13
CA TYR A 269 -0.07 8.15 -5.60
C TYR A 269 -0.35 9.16 -6.72
N VAL A 270 0.53 9.29 -7.73
CA VAL A 270 0.30 10.17 -8.89
C VAL A 270 -0.88 9.70 -9.73
N ILE A 271 -1.11 8.39 -9.84
CA ILE A 271 -2.27 7.82 -10.53
C ILE A 271 -3.60 8.31 -9.89
N SER A 272 -3.62 8.56 -8.58
CA SER A 272 -4.78 9.18 -7.91
C SER A 272 -4.98 10.67 -8.23
N LEU A 273 -4.00 11.32 -8.87
CA LEU A 273 -4.06 12.69 -9.37
C LEU A 273 -4.72 12.77 -10.75
N ALA A 274 -5.65 11.87 -11.09
CA ALA A 274 -6.46 11.80 -12.31
C ALA A 274 -7.19 13.12 -12.71
N GLN A 275 -6.99 14.22 -11.98
CA GLN A 275 -7.24 15.59 -12.42
C GLN A 275 -6.19 16.13 -13.42
N LEU A 276 -5.15 15.34 -13.74
CA LEU A 276 -4.16 15.63 -14.79
C LEU A 276 -4.57 15.13 -16.18
N GLU A 277 -5.75 14.51 -16.35
CA GLU A 277 -6.24 13.96 -17.64
C GLU A 277 -6.05 14.94 -18.82
N SER A 278 -6.33 16.23 -18.61
CA SER A 278 -6.22 17.25 -19.67
C SER A 278 -4.79 17.73 -19.97
N TYR A 279 -3.77 17.23 -19.24
CA TYR A 279 -2.37 17.68 -19.32
C TYR A 279 -1.38 16.53 -19.50
N ILE A 280 -1.85 15.31 -19.79
CA ILE A 280 -0.97 14.16 -20.07
C ILE A 280 -0.60 14.19 -21.55
N ALA A 281 0.68 14.43 -21.86
CA ALA A 281 1.22 14.15 -23.19
C ALA A 281 1.79 12.72 -23.19
N ASP A 282 1.22 11.85 -24.03
CA ASP A 282 1.68 10.47 -24.18
C ASP A 282 3.07 10.44 -24.84
N LEU A 283 4.11 10.34 -24.02
CA LEU A 283 5.44 9.92 -24.45
C LEU A 283 5.55 8.41 -24.21
N ARG A 284 5.27 7.63 -25.26
CA ARG A 284 5.19 6.18 -25.20
C ARG A 284 6.42 5.52 -24.54
N THR A 285 6.12 4.52 -23.70
CA THR A 285 6.94 3.38 -23.24
C THR A 285 8.01 3.57 -22.16
N ALA A 286 7.66 3.50 -20.87
CA ALA A 286 8.54 2.86 -19.87
C ALA A 286 7.71 2.05 -18.87
N THR A 287 7.90 0.74 -18.85
CA THR A 287 7.37 -0.16 -17.81
C THR A 287 8.48 -0.42 -16.80
N TRP A 288 8.36 0.11 -15.59
CA TRP A 288 9.35 -0.08 -14.50
C TRP A 288 9.19 -1.39 -13.73
N HIS A 289 8.14 -2.15 -14.04
CA HIS A 289 7.84 -3.42 -13.39
C HIS A 289 8.56 -4.56 -14.11
N GLY A 290 9.04 -5.53 -13.35
CA GLY A 290 9.68 -6.75 -13.86
C GLY A 290 8.63 -7.82 -14.18
N ALA A 291 8.79 -9.02 -13.64
CA ALA A 291 7.85 -10.14 -13.87
C ALA A 291 6.40 -9.84 -13.43
N ASP A 292 6.21 -8.93 -12.47
CA ASP A 292 4.93 -8.42 -12.01
C ASP A 292 4.20 -7.58 -13.08
N ALA A 293 4.93 -6.78 -13.86
CA ALA A 293 4.34 -6.09 -15.02
C ALA A 293 3.83 -7.09 -16.02
N THR A 294 4.64 -8.10 -16.35
CA THR A 294 4.29 -9.08 -17.37
C THR A 294 3.02 -9.82 -16.99
N ILE A 295 2.86 -10.17 -15.71
CA ILE A 295 1.64 -10.81 -15.20
C ILE A 295 0.46 -9.85 -15.23
N LEU A 296 0.63 -8.59 -14.82
CA LEU A 296 -0.45 -7.59 -14.83
C LEU A 296 -0.88 -7.20 -16.25
N LEU A 297 0.06 -7.04 -17.19
CA LEU A 297 -0.19 -6.81 -18.61
C LEU A 297 -0.87 -8.03 -19.25
N TRP A 298 -0.43 -9.24 -18.91
CA TRP A 298 -1.08 -10.47 -19.36
C TRP A 298 -2.50 -10.64 -18.79
N LEU A 299 -2.74 -10.17 -17.56
CA LEU A 299 -4.07 -10.12 -16.93
C LEU A 299 -4.95 -9.00 -17.52
N GLU A 300 -4.36 -7.85 -17.89
CA GLU A 300 -5.03 -6.74 -18.58
C GLU A 300 -5.66 -7.21 -19.89
N ASP A 301 -4.92 -7.98 -20.69
CA ASP A 301 -5.41 -8.60 -21.94
C ASP A 301 -6.45 -9.72 -21.71
N LYS A 302 -6.74 -10.08 -20.45
CA LYS A 302 -7.63 -11.19 -20.08
C LYS A 302 -8.61 -10.79 -18.97
N PRO A 303 -9.54 -9.85 -19.23
CA PRO A 303 -10.47 -9.34 -18.22
C PRO A 303 -11.29 -10.47 -17.57
N LEU A 304 -11.72 -11.47 -18.34
CA LEU A 304 -12.44 -12.64 -17.82
C LEU A 304 -11.64 -13.43 -16.78
N VAL A 305 -10.33 -13.58 -16.96
CA VAL A 305 -9.46 -14.30 -16.02
C VAL A 305 -9.28 -13.48 -14.74
N TRP A 306 -9.06 -12.17 -14.87
CA TRP A 306 -8.95 -11.25 -13.74
C TRP A 306 -10.23 -11.22 -12.89
N PHE A 307 -11.40 -11.05 -13.52
CA PHE A 307 -12.68 -11.06 -12.82
C PHE A 307 -13.02 -12.43 -12.21
N SER A 308 -12.62 -13.53 -12.86
CA SER A 308 -12.82 -14.87 -12.32
C SER A 308 -11.95 -15.12 -11.09
N LEU A 309 -10.67 -14.70 -11.11
CA LEU A 309 -9.77 -14.81 -9.96
C LEU A 309 -10.23 -13.95 -8.79
N GLY A 310 -10.61 -12.70 -9.05
CA GLY A 310 -11.17 -11.80 -8.04
C GLY A 310 -12.49 -12.30 -7.47
N GLY A 311 -13.38 -12.82 -8.33
CA GLY A 311 -14.65 -13.43 -7.93
C GLY A 311 -14.46 -14.67 -7.06
N LEU A 312 -13.58 -15.59 -7.48
CA LEU A 312 -13.26 -16.80 -6.72
C LEU A 312 -12.63 -16.44 -5.36
N GLY A 313 -11.71 -15.48 -5.33
CA GLY A 313 -11.09 -14.97 -4.11
C GLY A 313 -12.12 -14.35 -3.16
N THR A 314 -13.07 -13.58 -3.69
CA THR A 314 -14.15 -12.97 -2.89
C THR A 314 -15.08 -14.03 -2.32
N ILE A 315 -15.48 -15.03 -3.10
CA ILE A 315 -16.33 -16.14 -2.65
C ILE A 315 -15.61 -16.94 -1.55
N CYS A 316 -14.33 -17.29 -1.75
CA CYS A 316 -13.52 -17.98 -0.75
C CYS A 316 -13.37 -17.16 0.53
N GLY A 317 -13.12 -15.85 0.41
CA GLY A 317 -13.00 -14.94 1.56
C GLY A 317 -14.30 -14.83 2.37
N LEU A 318 -15.44 -14.61 1.70
CA LEU A 318 -16.76 -14.58 2.33
C LEU A 318 -17.09 -15.92 3.00
N TYR A 319 -16.75 -17.05 2.37
CA TYR A 319 -16.93 -18.38 2.96
C TYR A 319 -16.16 -18.53 4.28
N VAL A 320 -14.89 -18.13 4.32
CA VAL A 320 -14.06 -18.18 5.54
C VAL A 320 -14.62 -17.26 6.64
N ILE A 321 -15.03 -16.03 6.29
CA ILE A 321 -15.64 -15.09 7.23
C ILE A 321 -16.94 -15.65 7.80
N ASN A 322 -17.81 -16.20 6.96
CA ASN A 322 -19.06 -16.83 7.38
C ASN A 322 -18.81 -18.02 8.32
N CYS A 323 -17.80 -18.85 8.03
CA CYS A 323 -17.39 -19.92 8.94
C CYS A 323 -16.94 -19.38 10.31
N ALA A 324 -16.13 -18.31 10.32
CA ALA A 324 -15.68 -17.68 11.55
C ALA A 324 -16.83 -17.08 12.36
N ILE A 325 -17.75 -16.35 11.71
CA ILE A 325 -18.96 -15.79 12.34
C ILE A 325 -19.81 -16.91 12.96
N LEU A 326 -19.97 -18.04 12.27
CA LEU A 326 -20.72 -19.18 12.79
C LEU A 326 -20.04 -19.81 14.02
N VAL A 327 -18.71 -19.95 14.01
CA VAL A 327 -17.96 -20.46 15.17
C VAL A 327 -18.11 -19.54 16.37
N VAL A 328 -17.98 -18.23 16.17
CA VAL A 328 -18.16 -17.22 17.23
C VAL A 328 -19.60 -17.23 17.75
N TRP A 329 -20.60 -17.29 16.86
CA TRP A 329 -22.01 -17.38 17.23
C TRP A 329 -22.32 -18.64 18.05
N MET A 330 -21.76 -19.79 17.66
CA MET A 330 -21.89 -21.03 18.41
C MET A 330 -21.25 -20.94 19.78
N TYR A 331 -20.06 -20.32 19.88
CA TYR A 331 -19.37 -20.09 21.15
C TYR A 331 -20.21 -19.20 22.07
N ILE A 332 -20.69 -18.05 21.58
CA ILE A 332 -21.54 -17.13 22.35
C ILE A 332 -22.82 -17.83 22.80
N ARG A 333 -23.50 -18.56 21.90
CA ARG A 333 -24.72 -19.30 22.25
C ARG A 333 -24.49 -20.35 23.32
N ARG A 334 -23.33 -21.03 23.30
CA ARG A 334 -22.94 -22.01 24.32
C ARG A 334 -22.62 -21.35 25.65
N SER A 335 -22.02 -20.17 25.65
CA SER A 335 -21.70 -19.39 26.85
C SER A 335 -22.92 -18.70 27.48
N VAL A 336 -23.93 -18.34 26.66
CA VAL A 336 -25.19 -17.71 27.11
C VAL A 336 -26.26 -18.75 27.49
N ALA A 337 -26.12 -20.01 27.06
CA ALA A 337 -26.94 -21.12 27.54
C ALA A 337 -26.58 -21.42 29.02
N LEU A 338 -27.26 -20.72 29.93
CA LEU A 338 -27.21 -20.94 31.38
C LEU A 338 -27.27 -22.45 31.72
N PRO A 339 -26.47 -22.95 32.67
CA PRO A 339 -26.62 -24.30 33.19
C PRO A 339 -28.07 -24.52 33.64
N GLY A 340 -28.73 -25.52 33.06
CA GLY A 340 -30.13 -25.85 33.33
C GLY A 340 -30.35 -26.44 34.73
N ASN A 341 -30.02 -25.70 35.79
CA ASN A 341 -30.26 -26.11 37.17
C ASN A 341 -31.18 -25.16 37.97
N ILE A 342 -31.90 -24.26 37.29
CA ILE A 342 -32.97 -23.44 37.90
C ILE A 342 -34.31 -23.70 37.16
N LYS A 343 -34.65 -24.97 36.96
CA LYS A 343 -36.02 -25.40 36.60
C LYS A 343 -36.58 -26.51 37.48
N ARG A 344 -35.83 -27.00 38.48
CA ARG A 344 -36.31 -28.00 39.45
C ARG A 344 -36.77 -27.45 40.80
N GLN A 345 -36.55 -26.18 41.10
CA GLN A 345 -36.93 -25.57 42.40
C GLN A 345 -38.30 -24.86 42.39
N VAL A 346 -39.01 -24.79 41.25
CA VAL A 346 -40.36 -24.18 41.15
C VAL A 346 -41.46 -25.25 40.93
N LYS A 347 -41.13 -26.54 41.13
CA LYS A 347 -42.12 -27.63 41.10
C LYS A 347 -42.31 -28.34 42.45
N LEU A 348 -41.74 -27.77 43.52
CA LEU A 348 -41.82 -28.30 44.89
C LEU A 348 -42.04 -27.17 45.94
N ALA A 349 -42.67 -26.06 45.55
CA ALA A 349 -43.16 -25.04 46.48
C ALA A 349 -44.66 -24.86 46.26
#